data_AF-A0A2G9M2T7-F1
#
_entry.id   AF-A0A2G9M2T7-F1
#
_cell.length_a   1.000
_cell.length_b   1.000
_cell.length_c   1.000
_cell.angle_alpha   90.00
_cell.angle_beta   90.00
_cell.angle_gamma   90.00
#
_symmetry.space_group_name_H-M   'P 1'
#
loop_
_entity.id
_entity.type
_entity.pdbx_description
1 polymer ?
#
loop_
_entity_poly.entity_id
_entity_poly.type
_entity_poly.pdbx_seq_one_letter_code
_entity_poly.pdbx_strand_id
1 'polypeptide(L)'
;YYSMFYMANALLLHLGFKTSDKLVHKVTGDALFVLALDKLKRELLDEYEDTRDDALEISSTKAEEILDSYDYEKDKRSRFQYEMTESVKKAKAETSLRRAKEFVFELRKLMG
;
A
#
# COMPACT_ATOMS: atom_id res chain seq x y z
N TYR A 1 -4.34 -8.83 0.10
CA TYR A 1 -3.98 -8.51 -1.30
C TYR A 1 -5.13 -7.92 -2.09
N TYR A 2 -6.18 -8.65 -2.50
CA TYR A 2 -7.17 -8.10 -3.44
C TYR A 2 -7.92 -6.85 -2.94
N SER A 3 -8.14 -6.71 -1.63
CA SER A 3 -8.65 -5.47 -1.04
C SER A 3 -7.74 -4.27 -1.37
N MET A 4 -6.43 -4.43 -1.19
CA MET A 4 -5.42 -3.43 -1.51
C MET A 4 -5.34 -3.18 -3.03
N PHE A 5 -5.47 -4.22 -3.85
CA PHE A 5 -5.52 -4.08 -5.32
C PHE A 5 -6.68 -3.22 -5.79
N TYR A 6 -7.89 -3.46 -5.30
CA TYR A 6 -9.05 -2.65 -5.69
C TYR A 6 -8.97 -1.22 -5.13
N MET A 7 -8.42 -1.03 -3.93
CA MET A 7 -8.19 0.30 -3.40
C MET A 7 -7.14 1.09 -4.19
N ALA A 8 -6.03 0.45 -4.56
CA ALA A 8 -5.03 1.05 -5.44
C ALA A 8 -5.66 1.47 -6.77
N ASN A 9 -6.48 0.63 -7.40
CA ASN A 9 -7.18 0.99 -8.63
C ASN A 9 -8.20 2.12 -8.43
N ALA A 10 -8.90 2.15 -7.29
CA ALA A 10 -9.83 3.23 -6.98
C ALA A 10 -9.10 4.58 -6.86
N LEU A 11 -7.98 4.61 -6.12
CA LEU A 11 -7.13 5.78 -6.02
C LEU A 11 -6.56 6.19 -7.38
N LEU A 12 -5.99 5.26 -8.15
CA LEU A 12 -5.46 5.54 -9.48
C LEU A 12 -6.53 6.12 -10.40
N LEU A 13 -7.75 5.56 -10.37
CA LEU A 13 -8.86 6.08 -11.15
C LEU A 13 -9.27 7.49 -10.69
N HIS A 14 -9.29 7.75 -9.38
CA HIS A 14 -9.52 9.08 -8.81
C HIS A 14 -8.45 10.08 -9.25
N LEU A 15 -7.20 9.63 -9.41
CA LEU A 15 -6.09 10.41 -9.97
C LEU A 15 -6.09 10.49 -11.51
N GLY A 16 -7.13 9.96 -12.18
CA GLY A 16 -7.29 10.01 -13.63
C GLY A 16 -6.51 8.94 -14.41
N PHE A 17 -5.94 7.95 -13.72
CA PHE A 17 -5.18 6.84 -14.33
C PHE A 17 -6.00 5.55 -14.37
N LYS A 18 -6.19 4.98 -15.56
CA LYS A 18 -6.93 3.73 -15.75
C LYS A 18 -5.97 2.58 -16.07
N THR A 19 -5.96 1.56 -15.22
CA THR A 19 -5.22 0.32 -15.46
C THR A 19 -6.08 -0.64 -16.28
N SER A 20 -5.73 -0.88 -17.55
CA SER A 20 -6.42 -1.89 -18.38
C SER A 20 -5.45 -2.58 -19.33
N ASP A 21 -4.90 -3.75 -18.95
CA ASP A 21 -4.16 -4.65 -19.84
C ASP A 21 -3.76 -6.01 -19.20
N LYS A 22 -3.08 -6.88 -19.96
CA LYS A 22 -2.49 -8.20 -19.62
C LYS A 22 -1.44 -8.20 -18.48
N LEU A 23 -1.16 -7.07 -17.83
CA LEU A 23 -0.21 -6.95 -16.71
C LEU A 23 -0.76 -6.09 -15.56
N VAL A 24 -2.08 -6.12 -15.37
CA VAL A 24 -2.80 -5.20 -14.45
C VAL A 24 -2.16 -5.10 -13.07
N HIS A 25 -1.76 -6.19 -12.42
CA HIS A 25 -1.17 -6.15 -11.07
C HIS A 25 0.20 -5.48 -11.00
N LYS A 26 1.02 -5.61 -12.05
CA LYS A 26 2.32 -4.93 -12.12
C LYS A 26 2.12 -3.45 -12.40
N VAL A 27 1.32 -3.14 -13.43
CA VAL A 27 1.01 -1.75 -13.83
C VAL A 27 0.35 -0.98 -12.70
N THR A 28 -0.60 -1.59 -11.97
CA THR A 28 -1.21 -0.98 -10.78
C THR A 28 -0.17 -0.67 -9.72
N GLY A 29 0.77 -1.59 -9.44
CA GLY A 29 1.83 -1.36 -8.45
C GLY A 29 2.78 -0.23 -8.84
N ASP A 30 3.34 -0.28 -10.05
CA ASP A 30 4.28 0.73 -10.55
C ASP A 30 3.60 2.12 -10.61
N ALA A 31 2.37 2.19 -11.13
CA ALA A 31 1.62 3.44 -11.21
C ALA A 31 1.25 3.98 -9.82
N LEU A 32 0.90 3.11 -8.88
CA LEU A 32 0.61 3.52 -7.50
C LEU A 32 1.83 4.17 -6.87
N PHE A 33 3.02 3.57 -7.02
CA PHE A 33 4.25 4.12 -6.46
C PHE A 33 4.55 5.51 -7.02
N VAL A 34 4.46 5.68 -8.34
CA VAL A 34 4.73 6.96 -9.01
C VAL A 34 3.69 8.04 -8.65
N LEU A 35 2.41 7.68 -8.58
CA LEU A 35 1.33 8.66 -8.49
C LEU A 35 0.86 8.95 -7.05
N ALA A 36 1.11 8.05 -6.10
CA ALA A 36 0.63 8.18 -4.72
C ALA A 36 1.73 8.54 -3.71
N LEU A 37 3.02 8.26 -3.97
CA LEU A 37 4.07 8.42 -2.97
C LEU A 37 4.15 9.84 -2.40
N ASP A 38 4.32 10.85 -3.26
CA ASP A 38 4.45 12.25 -2.80
C ASP A 38 3.18 12.76 -2.12
N LYS A 39 2.01 12.25 -2.51
CA LYS A 39 0.73 12.60 -1.89
C LYS A 39 0.63 12.01 -0.49
N LEU A 40 1.04 10.75 -0.34
CA LEU A 40 1.03 10.04 0.93
C LEU A 40 2.06 10.64 1.91
N LYS A 41 3.25 11.02 1.42
CA LYS A 41 4.26 11.74 2.21
C LYS A 41 3.70 13.03 2.79
N ARG A 42 2.99 13.81 1.97
CA ARG A 42 2.38 15.08 2.41
C ARG A 42 1.26 14.85 3.42
N GLU A 43 0.34 13.92 3.14
CA GLU A 43 -0.76 13.59 4.06
C GLU A 43 -0.22 13.16 5.44
N LEU A 44 0.79 12.29 5.44
CA LEU A 44 1.41 11.83 6.69
C LEU A 44 2.20 12.94 7.39
N LEU A 45 2.87 13.82 6.64
CA LEU A 45 3.59 14.96 7.21
C LEU A 45 2.64 15.93 7.92
N ASP A 46 1.46 16.18 7.35
CA ASP A 46 0.45 17.06 7.93
C ASP A 46 -0.11 16.54 9.28
N GLU A 47 0.10 15.24 9.60
CA GLU A 47 -0.24 14.64 10.89
C GLU A 47 0.82 14.86 11.99
N TYR A 48 2.01 15.35 11.66
CA TYR A 48 3.11 15.55 12.63
C TYR A 48 3.19 17.00 13.13
N GLU A 49 3.24 17.17 14.46
CA GLU A 49 3.45 18.46 15.13
C GLU A 49 4.94 18.76 15.46
N ASP A 50 5.86 17.88 15.05
CA ASP A 50 7.28 17.86 15.45
C ASP A 50 8.22 18.71 14.55
N THR A 51 9.52 18.74 14.91
CA THR A 51 10.61 19.36 14.12
C THR A 51 10.55 18.97 12.65
N ARG A 52 10.53 19.97 11.76
CA ARG A 52 10.25 19.82 10.32
C ARG A 52 11.08 18.71 9.64
N ASP A 53 12.35 18.57 9.99
CA ASP A 53 13.24 17.63 9.30
C ASP A 53 13.01 16.18 9.76
N ASP A 54 12.76 15.94 11.06
CA ASP A 54 12.42 14.60 11.58
C ASP A 54 11.04 14.16 11.06
N ALA A 55 10.07 15.07 11.03
CA ALA A 55 8.74 14.81 10.49
C ALA A 55 8.78 14.45 8.98
N LEU A 56 9.68 15.07 8.22
CA LEU A 56 9.89 14.76 6.80
C LEU A 56 10.48 13.36 6.58
N GLU A 57 11.45 12.96 7.39
CA GLU A 57 12.05 11.61 7.31
C GLU A 57 11.04 10.52 7.71
N ILE A 58 10.30 10.76 8.80
CA ILE A 58 9.30 9.81 9.31
C ILE A 58 8.16 9.64 8.30
N SER A 59 7.58 10.74 7.79
CA SER A 59 6.52 10.69 6.78
C SER A 59 6.98 10.01 5.49
N SER A 60 8.22 10.25 5.07
CA SER A 60 8.83 9.59 3.90
C SER A 60 8.94 8.09 4.08
N THR A 61 9.53 7.65 5.19
CA THR A 61 9.69 6.23 5.53
C THR A 61 8.33 5.56 5.61
N LYS A 62 7.37 6.20 6.27
CA LYS A 62 6.04 5.63 6.46
C LYS A 62 5.26 5.49 5.15
N ALA A 63 5.35 6.48 4.26
CA ALA A 63 4.73 6.39 2.94
C ALA A 63 5.30 5.22 2.13
N GLU A 64 6.62 5.04 2.15
CA GLU A 64 7.30 3.94 1.47
C GLU A 64 6.90 2.58 2.06
N GLU A 65 6.84 2.43 3.39
CA GLU A 65 6.36 1.21 4.04
C GLU A 65 4.93 0.82 3.63
N ILE A 66 4.04 1.80 3.51
CA ILE A 66 2.65 1.57 3.10
C ILE A 66 2.63 1.05 1.66
N LEU A 67 3.36 1.67 0.74
CA LEU A 67 3.40 1.24 -0.66
C LEU A 67 4.11 -0.11 -0.83
N ASP A 68 5.21 -0.33 -0.12
CA ASP A 68 5.92 -1.62 -0.12
C ASP A 68 5.02 -2.75 0.39
N SER A 69 4.14 -2.46 1.36
CA SER A 69 3.16 -3.45 1.86
C SER A 69 2.30 -4.04 0.73
N TYR A 70 1.98 -3.24 -0.30
CA TYR A 70 1.25 -3.71 -1.47
C TYR A 70 2.06 -4.76 -2.24
N ASP A 71 3.32 -4.47 -2.51
CA ASP A 71 4.21 -5.38 -3.24
C ASP A 71 4.49 -6.66 -2.46
N TYR A 72 4.71 -6.57 -1.15
CA TYR A 72 4.84 -7.76 -0.30
C TYR A 72 3.62 -8.67 -0.38
N GLU A 73 2.40 -8.11 -0.37
CA GLU A 73 1.17 -8.90 -0.44
C GLU A 73 0.87 -9.41 -1.86
N LYS A 74 1.29 -8.68 -2.90
CA LYS A 74 1.26 -9.11 -4.31
C LYS A 74 2.15 -10.33 -4.53
N ASP A 75 3.38 -10.26 -4.05
CA ASP A 75 4.37 -11.33 -4.17
C ASP A 75 3.99 -12.54 -3.31
N LYS A 76 3.46 -12.31 -2.11
CA LYS A 76 2.94 -13.39 -1.27
C LYS A 76 1.83 -14.15 -2.01
N ARG A 77 0.93 -13.47 -2.72
CA ARG A 77 -0.13 -14.10 -3.51
C ARG A 77 0.41 -14.98 -4.64
N SER A 78 1.53 -14.61 -5.28
CA SER A 78 2.12 -15.44 -6.34
C SER A 78 2.86 -16.67 -5.81
N ARG A 79 3.30 -16.65 -4.54
CA ARG A 79 4.10 -17.71 -3.91
C ARG A 79 3.32 -18.58 -2.92
N PHE A 80 1.99 -18.41 -2.81
CA PHE A 80 1.18 -19.14 -1.84
C PHE A 80 0.90 -20.58 -2.29
N GLN A 81 1.96 -21.38 -2.40
CA GLN A 81 1.87 -22.80 -2.72
C GLN A 81 2.89 -23.55 -1.84
N TYR A 82 2.33 -24.28 -0.87
CA TYR A 82 2.90 -25.34 -0.02
C TYR A 82 3.66 -25.02 1.30
N GLU A 83 3.32 -25.88 2.27
CA GLU A 83 3.97 -26.27 3.54
C GLU A 83 4.26 -25.19 4.59
N MET A 84 3.25 -24.84 5.38
CA MET A 84 3.44 -24.17 6.68
C MET A 84 2.49 -24.73 7.74
N THR A 85 2.96 -24.78 8.99
CA THR A 85 2.15 -25.15 10.16
C THR A 85 1.00 -24.15 10.39
N GLU A 86 -0.08 -24.57 11.05
CA GLU A 86 -1.28 -23.74 11.24
C GLU A 86 -1.02 -22.44 12.01
N SER A 87 -0.14 -22.45 13.01
CA SER A 87 0.23 -21.26 13.77
C SER A 87 0.95 -20.21 12.91
N VAL A 88 1.84 -20.64 12.03
CA VAL A 88 2.54 -19.77 11.08
C VAL A 88 1.56 -19.20 10.04
N LYS A 89 0.55 -19.99 9.63
CA LYS A 89 -0.53 -19.50 8.76
C LYS A 89 -1.34 -18.38 9.43
N LYS A 90 -1.68 -18.53 10.72
CA LYS A 90 -2.44 -17.51 11.47
C LYS A 90 -1.67 -16.19 11.58
N ALA A 91 -0.42 -16.21 12.07
CA ALA A 91 0.38 -15.00 12.23
C ALA A 91 0.61 -14.26 10.89
N LYS A 92 0.86 -15.02 9.80
CA LYS A 92 0.98 -14.45 8.45
C LYS A 92 -0.34 -13.83 7.96
N ALA A 93 -1.47 -14.48 8.23
CA ALA A 93 -2.79 -13.95 7.88
C ALA A 93 -3.11 -12.65 8.66
N GLU A 94 -2.80 -12.60 9.95
CA GLU A 94 -2.95 -11.39 10.78
C GLU A 94 -2.08 -10.25 10.27
N THR A 95 -0.84 -10.54 9.87
CA THR A 95 0.06 -9.54 9.26
C THR A 95 -0.51 -9.00 7.94
N SER A 96 -1.00 -9.89 7.07
CA SER A 96 -1.66 -9.50 5.81
C SER A 96 -2.92 -8.67 6.06
N LEU A 97 -3.71 -9.00 7.07
CA LEU A 97 -4.90 -8.25 7.46
C LEU A 97 -4.55 -6.85 7.97
N ARG A 98 -3.54 -6.75 8.85
CA ARG A 98 -3.05 -5.46 9.37
C ARG A 98 -2.59 -4.55 8.25
N ARG A 99 -1.71 -5.05 7.37
CA ARG A 99 -1.22 -4.31 6.19
C ARG A 99 -2.36 -3.84 5.30
N ALA A 100 -3.34 -4.71 5.04
CA ALA A 100 -4.48 -4.34 4.21
C ALA A 100 -5.35 -3.25 4.85
N LYS A 101 -5.57 -3.29 6.17
CA LYS A 101 -6.34 -2.26 6.90
C LYS A 101 -5.64 -0.91 6.85
N GLU A 102 -4.36 -0.88 7.18
CA GLU A 102 -3.53 0.32 7.18
C GLU A 102 -3.46 0.93 5.77
N PHE A 103 -3.09 0.12 4.78
CA PHE A 103 -3.05 0.54 3.38
C PHE A 103 -4.37 1.15 2.90
N VAL A 104 -5.50 0.50 3.17
CA VAL A 104 -6.80 1.02 2.74
C VAL A 104 -7.17 2.30 3.48
N PHE A 105 -6.86 2.39 4.76
CA PHE A 105 -7.13 3.59 5.55
C PHE A 105 -6.35 4.79 5.01
N GLU A 106 -5.05 4.63 4.79
CA GLU A 106 -4.17 5.71 4.33
C GLU A 106 -4.49 6.15 2.89
N LEU A 107 -4.70 5.22 1.97
CA LEU A 107 -5.07 5.57 0.59
C LEU A 107 -6.45 6.24 0.50
N ARG A 108 -7.36 5.95 1.43
CA ARG A 108 -8.68 6.56 1.46
C ARG A 108 -8.61 8.05 1.79
N LYS A 109 -7.71 8.46 2.70
CA LYS A 109 -7.49 9.87 3.03
C LYS A 109 -7.17 10.71 1.79
N LEU A 110 -6.38 10.14 0.87
CA LEU A 110 -5.99 10.79 -0.39
C LEU A 110 -7.14 11.05 -1.37
N MET A 111 -8.33 10.48 -1.10
CA MET A 111 -9.51 10.60 -1.98
C MET A 111 -10.62 11.50 -1.42
N GLY A 112 -10.47 12.02 -0.18
CA GLY A 112 -11.52 12.74 0.55
C GLY A 112 -12.46 11.80 1.31
#